data_AF-A0A8S3BHS4-F1
#
_entry.id   AF-A0A8S3BHS4-F1
#
_cell.length_a   1.000
_cell.length_b   1.000
_cell.length_c   1.000
_cell.angle_alpha   90.00
_cell.angle_beta   90.00
_cell.angle_gamma   90.00
#
_symmetry.space_group_name_H-M   'P 1'
#
loop_
_entity.id
_entity.type
_entity.pdbx_description
1 polymer ?
#
loop_
_entity_poly.entity_id
_entity_poly.type
_entity_poly.pdbx_seq_one_letter_code
_entity_poly.pdbx_strand_id
1 'polypeptide(L)'
;LVLICSKRIARKYPLNLVLLGLLTISMGYMMGMISAYYNIASILIAVGITTGVCLGVTLFSFQTKFDFTSCMGVIFVMSLGLFIFGIVCIFTYSKILYTVYAGLGAIAFSIFLAVDTQLIMGGKRHEISAEDHICASIMLYIDIVYIFLYILTLFGSRE
;
A
#
# COMPACT_ATOMS: atom_id res chain seq x y z
N LEU A 1 -6.13 -7.43 9.07
CA LEU A 1 -5.98 -8.89 9.25
C LEU A 1 -7.31 -9.61 9.48
N VAL A 2 -8.11 -9.30 10.51
CA VAL A 2 -9.41 -9.97 10.76
C VAL A 2 -10.39 -9.85 9.59
N LEU A 3 -10.48 -8.67 8.96
CA LEU A 3 -11.33 -8.46 7.77
C LEU A 3 -10.87 -9.24 6.55
N ILE A 4 -9.56 -9.47 6.39
CA ILE A 4 -8.99 -10.18 5.23
C ILE A 4 -9.08 -11.70 5.44
N CYS A 5 -8.84 -12.19 6.67
CA CYS A 5 -8.88 -13.62 7.00
C CYS A 5 -10.30 -14.18 7.17
N SER A 6 -11.33 -13.35 7.35
CA SER A 6 -12.71 -13.81 7.58
C SER A 6 -13.71 -13.11 6.66
N LYS A 7 -13.91 -13.66 5.45
CA LYS A 7 -14.93 -13.18 4.49
C LYS A 7 -16.33 -13.07 5.11
N ARG A 8 -16.66 -13.97 6.04
CA ARG A 8 -17.94 -13.97 6.78
C ARG A 8 -18.13 -12.72 7.66
N ILE A 9 -17.05 -12.19 8.22
CA ILE A 9 -17.06 -10.98 9.05
C ILE A 9 -17.02 -9.74 8.16
N ALA A 10 -16.23 -9.76 7.09
CA ALA A 10 -16.16 -8.68 6.11
C ALA A 10 -17.49 -8.37 5.43
N ARG A 11 -18.38 -9.37 5.30
CA ARG A 11 -19.71 -9.23 4.70
C ARG A 11 -20.83 -8.92 5.70
N LYS A 12 -20.55 -8.93 7.02
CA LYS A 12 -21.59 -8.72 8.04
C LYS A 12 -21.74 -7.24 8.39
N TYR A 13 -22.85 -6.64 7.94
CA TYR A 13 -23.25 -5.29 8.36
C TYR A 13 -23.78 -5.29 9.80
N PRO A 14 -23.49 -4.27 10.65
CA PRO A 14 -22.64 -3.09 10.40
C PRO A 14 -21.16 -3.31 10.79
N LEU A 15 -20.80 -4.52 11.21
CA LEU A 15 -19.51 -4.82 11.84
C LEU A 15 -18.33 -4.59 10.88
N ASN A 16 -18.54 -4.82 9.59
CA ASN A 16 -17.57 -4.54 8.54
C ASN A 16 -17.14 -3.06 8.45
N LEU A 17 -18.07 -2.12 8.59
CA LEU A 17 -17.79 -0.67 8.59
C LEU A 17 -17.07 -0.24 9.86
N VAL A 18 -17.44 -0.79 11.01
CA VAL A 18 -16.77 -0.50 12.28
C VAL A 18 -15.32 -0.95 12.24
N LEU A 19 -15.06 -2.17 11.75
CA LEU A 19 -13.69 -2.68 11.62
C LEU A 19 -12.88 -1.90 10.56
N LEU A 20 -13.52 -1.47 9.47
CA LEU A 20 -12.88 -0.60 8.46
C LEU A 20 -12.47 0.73 9.10
N GLY A 21 -13.39 1.39 9.80
CA GLY A 21 -13.13 2.66 10.48
C GLY A 21 -12.04 2.54 11.54
N LEU A 22 -12.03 1.46 12.31
CA LEU A 22 -10.97 1.20 13.29
C LEU A 22 -9.60 1.00 12.63
N LEU A 23 -9.56 0.30 11.49
CA LEU A 23 -8.34 0.13 10.70
C LEU A 23 -7.82 1.46 10.13
N THR A 24 -8.70 2.27 9.54
CA THR A 24 -8.31 3.56 8.95
C THR A 24 -7.85 4.55 10.02
N ILE A 25 -8.52 4.62 11.17
CA ILE A 25 -8.12 5.49 12.28
C ILE A 25 -6.77 5.03 12.86
N SER A 26 -6.58 3.73 13.08
CA SER A 26 -5.31 3.22 13.63
C SER A 26 -4.13 3.46 12.70
N MET A 27 -4.27 3.20 11.39
CA MET A 27 -3.23 3.51 10.41
C MET A 27 -3.00 5.01 10.24
N GLY A 28 -4.07 5.80 10.22
CA GLY A 28 -3.98 7.26 10.17
C GLY A 28 -3.24 7.85 11.37
N TYR A 29 -3.51 7.33 12.57
CA TYR A 29 -2.78 7.69 13.78
C TYR A 29 -1.29 7.32 13.69
N MET A 30 -0.97 6.08 13.27
CA MET A 30 0.41 5.64 13.08
C MET A 30 1.15 6.53 12.07
N MET A 31 0.54 6.79 10.91
CA MET A 31 1.10 7.65 9.87
C MET A 31 1.30 9.08 10.39
N GLY A 32 0.32 9.64 11.09
CA GLY A 32 0.40 10.98 11.69
C GLY A 32 1.53 11.10 12.72
N MET A 33 1.69 10.09 13.59
CA MET A 33 2.80 10.04 14.54
C MET A 33 4.16 9.97 13.85
N ILE A 34 4.29 9.19 12.77
CA ILE A 34 5.55 9.13 11.99
C ILE A 34 5.82 10.47 11.33
N SER A 35 4.82 11.07 10.68
CA SER A 35 4.93 12.36 10.01
C SER A 35 5.29 13.50 10.96
N ALA A 36 4.88 13.44 12.23
CA ALA A 36 5.24 14.44 13.23
C ALA A 36 6.77 14.56 13.50
N TYR A 37 7.58 13.58 13.08
CA TYR A 37 9.05 13.64 13.18
C TYR A 37 9.73 14.27 11.95
N TYR A 38 8.96 14.71 10.95
CA TYR A 38 9.48 15.26 9.70
C TYR A 38 9.03 16.71 9.51
N ASN A 39 9.87 17.48 8.82
CA ASN A 39 9.56 18.85 8.44
C ASN A 39 8.30 18.91 7.55
N ILE A 40 7.49 19.96 7.72
CA ILE A 40 6.28 20.20 6.93
C ILE A 40 6.57 20.23 5.42
N ALA A 41 7.69 20.83 5.01
CA ALA A 41 8.11 20.86 3.62
C ALA A 41 8.34 19.46 3.04
N SER A 42 9.01 18.56 3.78
CA SER A 42 9.21 17.17 3.37
C SER A 42 7.89 16.40 3.28
N ILE A 43 6.97 16.64 4.22
CA ILE A 43 5.65 16.01 4.20
C ILE A 43 4.89 16.41 2.93
N LEU A 44 4.86 17.71 2.59
CA LEU A 44 4.19 18.21 1.39
C LEU A 44 4.77 17.61 0.10
N ILE A 45 6.10 17.51 0.01
CA ILE A 45 6.78 16.86 -1.12
C ILE A 45 6.36 15.39 -1.20
N ALA A 46 6.38 14.66 -0.08
CA ALA A 46 6.03 13.25 -0.04
C ALA A 46 4.57 13.01 -0.43
N VAL A 47 3.64 13.87 0.04
CA VAL A 47 2.23 13.85 -0.39
C VAL A 47 2.12 14.08 -1.90
N GLY A 48 2.77 15.12 -2.43
CA GLY A 48 2.72 15.43 -3.86
C GLY A 48 3.24 14.28 -4.74
N ILE A 49 4.38 13.69 -4.39
CA ILE A 49 4.93 12.53 -5.10
C ILE A 49 3.98 11.34 -4.99
N THR A 50 3.48 11.02 -3.79
CA THR A 50 2.57 9.89 -3.58
C THR A 50 1.30 10.05 -4.39
N THR A 51 0.68 11.22 -4.39
CA THR A 51 -0.51 11.51 -5.20
C THR A 51 -0.21 11.34 -6.68
N GLY A 52 0.92 11.85 -7.18
CA GLY A 52 1.34 11.69 -8.57
C GLY A 52 1.54 10.22 -8.96
N VAL A 53 2.23 9.45 -8.12
CA VAL A 53 2.45 8.01 -8.33
C VAL A 53 1.12 7.26 -8.33
N CYS A 54 0.26 7.50 -7.34
CA CYS A 54 -1.01 6.79 -7.23
C CYS A 54 -1.92 7.09 -8.42
N LEU A 55 -2.10 8.36 -8.78
CA LEU A 55 -2.91 8.75 -9.94
C LEU A 55 -2.32 8.21 -11.24
N GLY A 56 -1.00 8.32 -11.43
CA GLY A 56 -0.32 7.81 -12.62
C GLY A 56 -0.49 6.30 -12.78
N VAL A 57 -0.27 5.54 -11.71
CA VAL A 57 -0.45 4.08 -11.69
C VAL A 57 -1.90 3.70 -11.94
N THR A 58 -2.87 4.34 -11.27
CA THR A 58 -4.29 4.04 -11.48
C THR A 58 -4.71 4.32 -12.92
N LEU A 59 -4.36 5.49 -13.48
CA LEU A 59 -4.66 5.83 -14.87
C LEU A 59 -3.99 4.89 -15.87
N PHE A 60 -2.76 4.46 -15.59
CA PHE A 60 -2.05 3.48 -16.40
C PHE A 60 -2.72 2.11 -16.36
N SER A 61 -3.10 1.63 -15.16
CA SER A 61 -3.82 0.37 -14.97
C SER A 61 -5.15 0.34 -15.71
N PHE A 62 -5.82 1.49 -15.85
CA PHE A 62 -7.09 1.62 -16.58
C PHE A 62 -6.93 1.47 -18.09
N GLN A 63 -5.81 1.93 -18.64
CA GLN A 63 -5.57 1.97 -20.09
C GLN A 63 -4.80 0.74 -20.60
N THR A 64 -3.98 0.14 -19.74
CA THR A 64 -3.08 -0.92 -20.17
C THR A 64 -3.83 -2.22 -20.48
N LYS A 65 -3.45 -2.86 -21.60
CA LYS A 65 -3.96 -4.18 -21.96
C LYS A 65 -3.26 -5.31 -21.19
N PHE A 66 -2.09 -5.01 -20.62
CA PHE A 66 -1.30 -5.96 -19.84
C PHE A 66 -2.05 -6.38 -18.58
N ASP A 67 -2.09 -7.67 -18.31
CA ASP A 67 -2.79 -8.24 -17.15
C ASP A 67 -1.78 -8.50 -16.02
N PHE A 68 -1.64 -7.54 -15.10
CA PHE A 68 -0.77 -7.71 -13.94
C PHE A 68 -1.30 -8.76 -12.96
N THR A 69 -2.62 -9.03 -12.95
CA THR A 69 -3.22 -10.07 -12.10
C THR A 69 -2.75 -11.47 -12.49
N SER A 70 -2.31 -11.67 -13.74
CA SER A 70 -1.74 -12.96 -14.17
C SER A 70 -0.35 -13.24 -13.56
N CYS A 71 0.31 -12.23 -12.99
CA CYS A 71 1.64 -12.33 -12.38
C CYS A 71 1.62 -12.51 -10.85
N MET A 72 0.51 -12.99 -10.26
CA MET A 72 0.37 -13.17 -8.80
C MET A 72 1.54 -13.96 -8.16
N GLY A 73 2.11 -14.95 -8.85
CA GLY A 73 3.28 -15.68 -8.33
C GLY A 73 4.52 -14.80 -8.15
N VAL A 74 4.78 -13.88 -9.07
CA VAL A 74 5.92 -12.94 -8.99
C VAL A 74 5.70 -11.94 -7.86
N ILE A 75 4.47 -11.43 -7.75
CA ILE A 75 4.00 -10.52 -6.69
C ILE A 75 4.20 -11.15 -5.31
N PHE A 76 3.87 -12.44 -5.16
CA PHE A 76 4.11 -13.18 -3.93
C PHE A 76 5.60 -13.26 -3.57
N VAL A 77 6.46 -13.66 -4.53
CA VAL A 77 7.92 -13.75 -4.29
C VAL A 77 8.52 -12.38 -3.95
N MET A 78 8.10 -11.32 -4.65
CA MET A 78 8.48 -9.94 -4.36
C MET A 78 8.11 -9.53 -2.93
N SER A 79 6.87 -9.82 -2.51
CA SER A 79 6.40 -9.52 -1.16
C SER A 79 7.19 -10.26 -0.08
N LEU A 80 7.51 -11.53 -0.31
CA LEU A 80 8.30 -12.34 0.61
C LEU A 80 9.74 -11.82 0.71
N GLY A 81 10.33 -11.43 -0.43
CA GLY A 81 11.65 -10.81 -0.47
C GLY A 81 11.73 -9.51 0.32
N LEU A 82 10.75 -8.62 0.13
CA LEU A 82 10.65 -7.37 0.90
C LEU A 82 10.40 -7.62 2.40
N PHE A 83 9.62 -8.64 2.74
CA PHE A 83 9.37 -8.99 4.13
C PHE A 83 10.67 -9.47 4.82
N ILE A 84 11.40 -10.39 4.21
CA ILE A 84 12.67 -10.90 4.75
C ILE A 84 13.72 -9.78 4.80
N PHE A 85 13.82 -8.95 3.76
CA PHE A 85 14.76 -7.83 3.76
C PHE A 85 14.42 -6.81 4.84
N GLY A 86 13.13 -6.55 5.09
CA GLY A 86 12.68 -5.70 6.20
C GLY A 86 13.13 -6.22 7.57
N ILE A 87 13.06 -7.54 7.79
CA ILE A 87 13.57 -8.17 9.02
C ILE A 87 15.08 -7.94 9.16
N VAL A 88 15.85 -8.11 8.09
CA VAL A 88 17.30 -7.85 8.11
C VAL A 88 17.63 -6.38 8.39
N CYS A 89 16.83 -5.44 7.85
CA CYS A 89 16.99 -4.01 8.10
C CYS A 89 16.92 -3.67 9.59
N ILE A 90 15.98 -4.30 10.32
CA ILE A 90 15.79 -4.10 11.77
C ILE A 90 17.09 -4.35 12.54
N PHE A 91 17.85 -5.38 12.16
CA PHE A 91 19.10 -5.74 12.83
C PHE A 91 20.31 -4.94 12.34
N THR A 92 20.24 -4.34 11.15
CA THR A 92 21.43 -3.81 10.46
C THR A 92 21.70 -2.31 10.70
N TYR A 93 20.78 -1.57 11.33
CA TYR A 93 20.95 -0.15 11.76
C TYR A 93 21.65 0.81 10.76
N SER A 94 21.65 0.51 9.46
CA SER A 94 22.36 1.26 8.44
C SER A 94 21.42 2.16 7.67
N LYS A 95 21.67 3.48 7.70
CA LYS A 95 20.84 4.47 7.01
C LYS A 95 20.72 4.19 5.50
N ILE A 96 21.83 3.82 4.86
CA ILE A 96 21.85 3.51 3.42
C ILE A 96 20.91 2.34 3.11
N LEU A 97 20.94 1.31 3.96
CA LEU A 97 20.15 0.11 3.79
C LEU A 97 18.64 0.40 3.96
N TYR A 98 18.28 1.26 4.93
CA TYR A 98 16.90 1.77 5.07
C TYR A 98 16.45 2.60 3.85
N THR A 99 17.31 3.44 3.28
CA THR A 99 16.99 4.20 2.06
C THR A 99 16.77 3.26 0.87
N VAL A 100 17.62 2.25 0.67
CA VAL A 100 17.44 1.24 -0.39
C VAL A 100 16.14 0.46 -0.16
N TYR A 101 15.87 0.04 1.08
CA TYR A 101 14.63 -0.64 1.44
C TYR A 101 13.41 0.21 1.10
N ALA A 102 13.42 1.51 1.44
CA ALA A 102 12.33 2.41 1.12
C ALA A 102 12.13 2.59 -0.39
N GLY A 103 13.20 2.67 -1.17
CA GLY A 103 13.12 2.71 -2.64
C GLY A 103 12.46 1.47 -3.23
N LEU A 104 12.91 0.28 -2.81
CA LEU A 104 12.32 -0.99 -3.24
C LEU A 104 10.87 -1.14 -2.79
N GLY A 105 10.56 -0.73 -1.57
CA GLY A 105 9.21 -0.70 -1.02
C GLY A 105 8.28 0.18 -1.84
N ALA A 106 8.68 1.42 -2.14
CA ALA A 106 7.88 2.35 -2.95
C ALA A 106 7.55 1.77 -4.35
N ILE A 107 8.53 1.16 -5.01
CA ILE A 107 8.33 0.53 -6.33
C ILE A 107 7.39 -0.67 -6.21
N ALA A 108 7.62 -1.57 -5.26
CA ALA A 108 6.81 -2.77 -5.11
C ALA A 108 5.36 -2.45 -4.75
N PHE A 109 5.13 -1.52 -3.82
CA PHE A 109 3.76 -1.10 -3.49
C PHE A 109 3.08 -0.31 -4.61
N SER A 110 3.84 0.35 -5.48
CA SER A 110 3.27 0.91 -6.72
C SER A 110 2.82 -0.19 -7.69
N ILE A 111 3.53 -1.32 -7.75
CA ILE A 111 3.10 -2.50 -8.53
C ILE A 111 1.89 -3.17 -7.88
N PHE A 112 1.84 -3.29 -6.55
CA PHE A 112 0.65 -3.79 -5.85
C PHE A 112 -0.57 -2.89 -6.12
N LEU A 113 -0.40 -1.57 -6.06
CA LEU A 113 -1.47 -0.63 -6.39
C LEU A 113 -1.98 -0.85 -7.81
N ALA A 114 -1.08 -1.11 -8.77
CA ALA A 114 -1.47 -1.40 -10.15
C ALA A 114 -2.33 -2.67 -10.25
N VAL A 115 -1.93 -3.74 -9.55
CA VAL A 115 -2.59 -5.04 -9.50
C VAL A 115 -3.95 -4.94 -8.82
N ASP A 116 -4.00 -4.31 -7.65
CA ASP A 116 -5.22 -4.16 -6.86
C ASP A 116 -6.23 -3.27 -7.60
N THR A 117 -5.75 -2.20 -8.27
CA THR A 117 -6.59 -1.39 -9.16
C THR A 117 -7.20 -2.23 -10.29
N GLN A 118 -6.43 -3.12 -10.92
CA GLN A 118 -6.94 -4.02 -11.97
C GLN A 118 -7.90 -5.07 -11.43
N LEU A 119 -7.63 -5.59 -10.24
CA LEU A 119 -8.48 -6.58 -9.56
C LEU A 119 -9.85 -5.98 -9.18
N ILE A 120 -9.89 -4.69 -8.87
CA ILE A 120 -11.11 -3.93 -8.53
C ILE A 120 -11.94 -3.57 -9.76
N MET A 121 -11.31 -3.19 -10.87
CA MET A 121 -12.05 -2.86 -12.11
C MET A 121 -12.79 -4.04 -12.72
N GLY A 122 -12.31 -5.26 -12.50
CA GLY A 122 -12.80 -6.45 -13.20
C GLY A 122 -12.44 -6.44 -14.70
N GLY A 123 -12.89 -7.45 -15.43
CA GLY A 123 -12.61 -7.69 -16.84
C GLY A 123 -11.34 -8.51 -17.14
N LYS A 124 -10.74 -9.15 -16.13
CA LYS A 124 -9.49 -9.96 -16.23
C LYS A 124 -9.66 -11.31 -15.54
N ARG A 125 -8.63 -12.17 -15.58
CA ARG A 125 -8.71 -13.58 -15.09
C ARG A 125 -9.08 -13.72 -13.61
N HIS A 126 -8.76 -12.74 -12.78
CA HIS A 126 -9.14 -12.67 -11.38
C HIS A 126 -9.95 -11.40 -11.16
N GLU A 127 -11.17 -11.52 -10.65
CA GLU A 127 -12.03 -10.40 -10.31
C GLU A 127 -12.46 -10.52 -8.84
N ILE A 128 -12.39 -9.42 -8.10
CA ILE A 128 -13.06 -9.35 -6.80
C ILE A 128 -14.57 -9.28 -7.06
N SER A 129 -15.34 -10.18 -6.44
CA SER A 129 -16.80 -10.09 -6.43
C SER A 129 -17.22 -8.74 -5.84
N ALA A 130 -18.13 -8.02 -6.50
CA ALA A 130 -18.62 -6.72 -6.07
C ALA A 130 -19.10 -6.68 -4.60
N GLU A 131 -19.46 -7.84 -4.02
CA GLU A 131 -19.82 -7.95 -2.61
C GLU A 131 -18.70 -7.60 -1.60
N ASP A 132 -17.43 -7.55 -2.04
CA ASP A 132 -16.26 -7.31 -1.17
C ASP A 132 -15.63 -5.91 -1.35
N HIS A 133 -16.44 -4.86 -1.60
CA HIS A 133 -15.97 -3.47 -1.74
C HIS A 133 -15.11 -2.97 -0.56
N ILE A 134 -15.42 -3.40 0.67
CA ILE A 134 -14.63 -3.03 1.86
C ILE A 134 -13.21 -3.60 1.78
N CYS A 135 -13.06 -4.82 1.29
CA CYS A 135 -11.76 -5.45 1.12
C CYS A 135 -10.92 -4.71 0.06
N ALA A 136 -11.56 -4.37 -1.06
CA ALA A 136 -10.97 -3.54 -2.11
C ALA A 136 -10.50 -2.17 -1.60
N SER A 137 -11.33 -1.48 -0.81
CA SER A 137 -10.94 -0.19 -0.21
C SER A 137 -9.75 -0.34 0.74
N ILE A 138 -9.68 -1.43 1.52
CA ILE A 138 -8.57 -1.68 2.45
C ILE A 138 -7.27 -1.93 1.70
N MET A 139 -7.30 -2.73 0.63
CA MET A 139 -6.15 -3.02 -0.22
C MET A 139 -5.55 -1.72 -0.78
N LEU A 140 -6.35 -0.91 -1.48
CA LEU A 140 -5.90 0.39 -2.02
C LEU A 140 -5.41 1.34 -0.92
N TYR A 141 -6.10 1.40 0.21
CA TYR A 141 -5.71 2.28 1.32
C TYR A 141 -4.35 1.89 1.89
N ILE A 142 -4.11 0.60 2.11
CA ILE A 142 -2.83 0.06 2.60
C ILE A 142 -1.71 0.42 1.62
N ASP A 143 -1.93 0.22 0.32
CA ASP A 143 -0.92 0.55 -0.69
C ASP A 143 -0.55 2.03 -0.68
N ILE A 144 -1.54 2.93 -0.68
CA ILE A 144 -1.30 4.38 -0.66
C ILE A 144 -0.54 4.80 0.60
N VAL A 145 -0.92 4.28 1.77
CA VAL A 145 -0.26 4.60 3.05
C VAL A 145 1.19 4.13 3.04
N TYR A 146 1.48 2.92 2.56
CA TYR A 146 2.85 2.42 2.50
C TYR A 146 3.70 3.16 1.45
N ILE A 147 3.15 3.46 0.27
CA ILE A 147 3.84 4.31 -0.72
C ILE A 147 4.22 5.64 -0.06
N PHE A 148 3.27 6.30 0.63
CA PHE A 148 3.55 7.54 1.34
C PHE A 148 4.68 7.40 2.36
N LEU A 149 4.65 6.39 3.23
CA LEU A 149 5.67 6.18 4.25
C LEU A 149 7.06 5.91 3.64
N TYR A 150 7.12 5.17 2.53
CA TYR A 150 8.38 4.92 1.82
C TYR A 150 8.92 6.18 1.16
N ILE A 151 8.07 6.95 0.46
CA ILE A 151 8.47 8.25 -0.12
C ILE A 151 8.91 9.22 0.97
N LEU A 152 8.19 9.29 2.09
CA LEU A 152 8.57 10.11 3.24
C LEU A 152 9.91 9.66 3.83
N THR A 153 10.22 8.36 3.82
CA THR A 153 11.53 7.86 4.27
C THR A 153 12.66 8.26 3.31
N LEU A 154 12.38 8.35 2.01
CA LEU A 154 13.38 8.72 0.99
C LEU A 154 13.67 10.23 0.95
N PHE A 155 12.63 11.06 1.05
CA PHE A 155 12.72 12.53 0.88
C PHE A 155 12.55 13.29 2.20
N GLY A 156 12.33 12.57 3.30
CA GLY A 156 12.10 13.14 4.61
C GLY A 156 13.37 13.67 5.23
N SER A 157 13.36 14.97 5.53
CA SER A 157 14.34 15.59 6.42
C SER A 157 13.73 15.71 7.81
N ARG A 158 14.39 15.12 8.80
CA ARG A 158 14.01 15.22 10.21
C ARG A 158 14.41 16.60 10.75
N GLU A 159 13.58 17.15 11.63
CA GLU A 159 13.94 18.31 12.46
C GLU A 159 15.05 17.97 13.45
#